data_AF-A0A834IAB4-F1
#
_entry.id   AF-A0A834IAB4-F1
#
_cell.length_a   1.000
_cell.length_b   1.000
_cell.length_c   1.000
_cell.angle_alpha   90.00
_cell.angle_beta   90.00
_cell.angle_gamma   90.00
#
_symmetry.space_group_name_H-M   'P 1'
#
loop_
_entity.id
_entity.type
_entity.pdbx_description
1 polymer ?
#
loop_
_entity_poly.entity_id
_entity_poly.type
_entity_poly.pdbx_seq_one_letter_code
_entity_poly.pdbx_strand_id
1 'polypeptide(L)'
;MVLTIVTFIFALIPFGTPFAYGAVALWLFSQGHTVGAIGVMVWGVVIVSSADNVIRPLVISGATRIPFLLIMFGVLGGISSFGLVGLFIGPVILAVLLAIWREWLQETTQQADIQPALPFVDTHQKHNSSDTPKS
;
A
#
# COMPACT_ATOMS: atom_id res chain seq x y z
N MET A 1 22.68 -19.49 15.24
CA MET A 1 23.41 -18.22 15.41
C MET A 1 24.15 -17.80 14.13
N VAL A 2 25.00 -18.65 13.55
CA VAL A 2 25.69 -18.30 12.29
C VAL A 2 24.71 -18.08 11.12
N LEU A 3 23.76 -18.99 10.89
CA LEU A 3 22.77 -18.83 9.82
C LEU A 3 21.90 -17.57 10.01
N THR A 4 21.46 -17.29 11.25
CA THR A 4 20.66 -16.09 11.56
C THR A 4 21.42 -14.79 11.29
N ILE A 5 22.72 -14.74 11.56
CA ILE A 5 23.56 -13.57 11.27
C ILE A 5 23.75 -13.41 9.76
N VAL A 6 23.99 -14.49 9.03
CA VAL A 6 24.14 -14.47 7.57
C VAL A 6 22.85 -14.02 6.90
N THR A 7 21.70 -14.56 7.31
CA THR A 7 20.39 -14.16 6.79
C THR A 7 20.06 -12.71 7.17
N PHE A 8 20.44 -12.23 8.36
CA PHE A 8 20.28 -10.83 8.77
C PHE A 8 21.13 -9.87 7.91
N ILE A 9 22.38 -10.24 7.61
CA ILE A 9 23.25 -9.48 6.71
C ILE A 9 22.69 -9.49 5.28
N PHE A 10 22.20 -10.63 4.79
CA PHE A 10 21.53 -10.69 3.49
C PHE A 10 20.20 -9.91 3.47
N ALA A 11 19.48 -9.85 4.60
CA ALA A 11 18.29 -9.02 4.78
C ALA A 11 18.59 -7.53 4.99
N LEU A 12 19.87 -7.14 5.15
CA LEU A 12 20.36 -5.76 5.04
C LEU A 12 20.70 -5.36 3.58
N ILE A 13 20.86 -6.35 2.69
CA ILE A 13 21.05 -6.15 1.23
C ILE A 13 19.77 -5.79 0.43
N PRO A 14 18.50 -5.79 0.90
CA PRO A 14 17.40 -5.23 0.13
C PRO A 14 17.52 -3.68 -0.02
N PHE A 15 18.36 -3.03 0.78
CA PHE A 15 18.85 -1.66 0.56
C PHE A 15 20.28 -1.62 0.00
N GLY A 16 20.80 -2.75 -0.45
CA GLY A 16 22.17 -2.92 -0.92
C GLY A 16 22.45 -2.14 -2.20
N THR A 17 21.45 -1.98 -3.05
CA THR A 17 21.56 -1.20 -4.30
C THR A 17 21.99 0.26 -4.03
N PRO A 18 21.26 1.06 -3.20
CA PRO A 18 21.70 2.40 -2.84
C PRO A 18 22.98 2.46 -2.02
N PHE A 19 23.23 1.46 -1.18
CA PHE A 19 24.45 1.40 -0.39
C PHE A 19 25.70 1.11 -1.25
N ALA A 20 25.57 0.27 -2.28
CA ALA A 20 26.66 -0.14 -3.16
C ALA A 20 27.15 1.01 -4.04
N TYR A 21 26.27 1.69 -4.78
CA TYR A 21 26.71 2.82 -5.60
C TYR A 21 27.14 4.01 -4.73
N GLY A 22 26.54 4.19 -3.55
CA GLY A 22 26.94 5.20 -2.58
C GLY A 22 28.36 4.97 -2.09
N ALA A 23 28.72 3.74 -1.72
CA ALA A 23 30.08 3.38 -1.32
C ALA A 23 31.11 3.58 -2.45
N VAL A 24 30.75 3.22 -3.69
CA VAL A 24 31.61 3.43 -4.87
C VAL A 24 31.81 4.92 -5.16
N ALA A 25 30.75 5.74 -5.06
CA ALA A 25 30.84 7.18 -5.22
C ALA A 25 31.72 7.82 -4.13
N LEU A 26 31.58 7.37 -2.88
CA LEU A 26 32.39 7.82 -1.74
C LEU A 26 33.87 7.45 -1.92
N TRP A 27 34.14 6.24 -2.44
CA TRP A 27 35.49 5.79 -2.76
C TRP A 27 36.12 6.64 -3.87
N LEU A 28 35.41 6.88 -4.97
CA LEU A 28 35.90 7.74 -6.06
C LEU A 28 36.14 9.19 -5.60
N PHE A 29 35.31 9.68 -4.68
CA PHE A 29 35.50 11.00 -4.08
C PHE A 29 36.78 11.07 -3.24
N SER A 30 37.09 10.02 -2.47
CA SER A 30 38.35 9.90 -1.71
C SER A 30 39.59 9.87 -2.62
N GLN A 31 39.45 9.36 -3.84
CA GLN A 31 40.51 9.36 -4.86
C GLN A 31 40.64 10.70 -5.63
N GLY A 32 39.87 11.74 -5.26
CA GLY A 32 39.89 13.04 -5.92
C GLY A 32 39.18 13.10 -7.27
N HIS A 33 38.51 12.01 -7.69
CA HIS A 33 37.86 11.89 -8.99
C HIS A 33 36.39 12.37 -8.93
N THR A 34 36.19 13.67 -8.70
CA THR A 34 34.87 14.28 -8.43
C THR A 34 33.86 14.06 -9.56
N VAL A 35 34.29 14.15 -10.82
CA VAL A 35 33.41 13.92 -11.99
C VAL A 35 32.91 12.48 -12.06
N GLY A 36 33.78 11.51 -11.73
CA GLY A 36 33.41 10.09 -11.71
C GLY A 36 32.49 9.74 -10.54
N ALA A 37 32.71 10.35 -9.37
CA ALA A 37 31.84 10.16 -8.21
C ALA A 37 30.41 10.66 -8.47
N ILE A 38 30.27 11.85 -9.08
CA ILE A 38 28.97 12.41 -9.45
C ILE A 38 28.30 11.54 -10.53
N GLY A 39 29.05 11.11 -11.54
CA GLY A 39 28.54 10.24 -12.60
C GLY A 39 27.96 8.93 -12.06
N VAL A 40 28.69 8.24 -11.16
CA VAL A 40 28.22 7.01 -10.52
C VAL A 40 27.02 7.27 -9.60
N MET A 41 26.99 8.39 -8.88
CA MET A 41 25.86 8.69 -7.99
C MET A 41 24.58 9.00 -8.78
N VAL A 42 24.67 9.81 -9.84
CA VAL A 42 23.53 10.12 -10.72
C VAL A 42 23.05 8.87 -11.46
N TRP A 43 23.96 8.08 -12.01
CA TRP A 43 23.62 6.82 -12.68
C TRP A 43 22.98 5.82 -11.71
N GLY A 44 23.57 5.66 -10.52
CA GLY A 44 23.08 4.80 -9.44
C GLY A 44 21.65 5.14 -9.02
N VAL A 45 21.39 6.42 -8.78
CA VAL A 45 20.07 6.93 -8.38
C VAL A 45 19.07 6.83 -9.52
N VAL A 46 19.42 7.18 -10.76
CA VAL A 46 18.44 7.25 -11.85
C VAL A 46 18.14 5.88 -12.44
N ILE A 47 19.15 5.08 -12.73
CA ILE A 47 18.97 3.81 -13.46
C ILE A 47 18.74 2.65 -12.49
N VAL A 48 19.59 2.53 -11.48
CA VAL A 48 19.58 1.36 -10.59
C VAL A 48 18.43 1.46 -9.58
N SER A 49 18.19 2.64 -8.99
CA SER A 49 17.01 2.85 -8.13
C SER A 49 15.71 2.71 -8.91
N SER A 50 15.61 3.23 -10.14
CA SER A 50 14.38 3.07 -10.93
C SER A 50 14.12 1.60 -11.30
N ALA A 51 15.16 0.86 -11.69
CA ALA A 51 15.04 -0.54 -12.06
C ALA A 51 14.55 -1.42 -10.90
N ASP A 52 15.09 -1.23 -9.70
CA ASP A 52 14.74 -2.09 -8.56
C ASP A 52 13.55 -1.56 -7.73
N ASN A 53 13.40 -0.24 -7.57
CA ASN A 53 12.40 0.37 -6.69
C ASN A 53 11.10 0.80 -7.40
N VAL A 54 11.09 0.97 -8.72
CA VAL A 54 9.89 1.44 -9.45
C VAL A 54 9.28 0.33 -10.30
N ILE A 55 10.08 -0.42 -11.04
CA ILE A 55 9.57 -1.51 -11.90
C ILE A 55 8.94 -2.61 -11.05
N ARG A 56 9.57 -2.98 -9.95
CA ARG A 56 9.11 -4.07 -9.07
C ARG A 56 7.73 -3.79 -8.46
N PRO A 57 7.42 -2.61 -7.90
CA PRO A 57 6.06 -2.32 -7.47
C PRO A 57 5.09 -2.04 -8.61
N LEU A 58 5.51 -1.42 -9.72
CA LEU A 58 4.61 -1.14 -10.85
C LEU A 58 4.08 -2.44 -11.49
N VAL A 59 4.96 -3.42 -11.70
CA VAL A 59 4.60 -4.75 -12.24
C VAL A 59 3.73 -5.56 -11.27
N ILE A 60 3.81 -5.29 -9.96
CA ILE A 60 3.03 -5.97 -8.91
C ILE A 60 1.76 -5.20 -8.47
N SER A 61 1.56 -3.95 -8.91
CA SER A 61 0.60 -2.98 -8.33
C SER A 61 -0.88 -3.19 -8.67
N GLY A 62 -1.28 -4.36 -9.16
CA GLY A 62 -2.67 -4.64 -9.56
C GLY A 62 -3.68 -4.83 -8.43
N ALA A 63 -3.26 -5.01 -7.16
CA ALA A 63 -4.21 -5.33 -6.09
C ALA A 63 -3.83 -4.70 -4.75
N THR A 64 -4.60 -3.67 -4.37
CA THR A 64 -4.94 -3.29 -2.98
C THR A 64 -3.77 -3.33 -2.00
N ARG A 65 -2.88 -2.36 -2.12
CA ARG A 65 -1.62 -2.23 -1.37
C ARG A 65 -1.90 -1.84 0.08
N ILE A 66 -2.04 -2.82 1.00
CA ILE A 66 -1.83 -2.54 2.42
C ILE A 66 -0.43 -1.93 2.54
N PRO A 67 -0.27 -0.67 3.00
CA PRO A 67 1.01 0.00 3.03
C PRO A 67 2.03 -0.83 3.81
N PHE A 68 3.08 -1.30 3.15
CA PHE A 68 4.18 -2.05 3.77
C PHE A 68 4.74 -1.33 5.02
N LEU A 69 4.71 0.01 4.99
CA LEU A 69 5.09 0.86 6.12
C LEU A 69 4.24 0.59 7.37
N LEU A 70 2.92 0.39 7.24
CA LEU A 70 2.06 0.09 8.38
C LEU A 70 2.47 -1.22 9.03
N ILE A 71 2.76 -2.25 8.22
CA ILE A 71 3.22 -3.56 8.72
C ILE A 71 4.56 -3.42 9.43
N MET A 72 5.49 -2.65 8.86
CA MET A 72 6.77 -2.33 9.51
C MET A 72 6.56 -1.61 10.84
N PHE A 73 5.69 -0.60 10.90
CA PHE A 73 5.36 0.11 12.14
C PHE A 73 4.74 -0.83 13.19
N GLY A 74 3.85 -1.73 12.79
CA GLY A 74 3.29 -2.75 13.68
C GLY A 74 4.36 -3.66 14.26
N VAL A 75 5.29 -4.14 13.43
CA VAL A 75 6.39 -5.00 13.87
C VAL A 75 7.39 -4.25 14.76
N LEU A 76 7.91 -3.10 14.32
CA LEU A 76 8.89 -2.31 15.07
C LEU A 76 8.29 -1.79 16.39
N GLY A 77 7.05 -1.30 16.35
CA GLY A 77 6.31 -0.86 17.53
C GLY A 77 6.06 -2.00 18.51
N GLY A 78 5.63 -3.16 18.00
CA GLY A 78 5.44 -4.36 18.80
C GLY A 78 6.73 -4.80 19.51
N ILE A 79 7.85 -4.83 18.78
CA ILE A 79 9.17 -5.17 19.35
C ILE A 79 9.58 -4.16 20.41
N SER A 80 9.35 -2.86 20.19
CA SER A 80 9.70 -1.83 21.17
C SER A 80 8.87 -1.90 22.45
N SER A 81 7.61 -2.36 22.40
CA SER A 81 6.73 -2.46 23.57
C SER A 81 6.85 -3.79 24.31
N PHE A 82 6.99 -4.90 23.60
CA PHE A 82 6.89 -6.27 24.15
C PHE A 82 8.11 -7.17 23.84
N GLY A 83 9.18 -6.63 23.24
CA GLY A 83 10.36 -7.40 22.84
C GLY A 83 10.06 -8.43 21.75
N LEU A 84 10.66 -9.63 21.83
CA LEU A 84 10.47 -10.67 20.81
C LEU A 84 9.01 -11.13 20.65
N VAL A 85 8.22 -11.16 21.75
CA VAL A 85 6.79 -11.49 21.70
C VAL A 85 6.00 -10.46 20.88
N GLY A 86 6.50 -9.22 20.87
CA GLY A 86 6.00 -8.12 20.06
C GLY A 86 6.00 -8.34 18.55
N LEU A 87 6.83 -9.27 18.04
CA LEU A 87 6.82 -9.64 16.62
C LEU A 87 5.49 -10.25 16.18
N PHE A 88 4.80 -10.96 17.08
CA PHE A 88 3.50 -11.56 16.84
C PHE A 88 2.37 -10.60 17.22
N ILE A 89 2.48 -9.96 18.39
CA ILE A 89 1.47 -9.05 18.91
C ILE A 89 1.31 -7.80 18.03
N GLY A 90 2.41 -7.24 17.53
CA GLY A 90 2.41 -6.01 16.73
C GLY A 90 1.56 -6.11 15.46
N PRO A 91 1.80 -7.09 14.57
CA PRO A 91 0.97 -7.31 13.39
C PRO A 91 -0.49 -7.65 13.72
N VAL A 92 -0.75 -8.39 14.80
CA VAL A 92 -2.11 -8.75 15.21
C VAL A 92 -2.91 -7.51 15.61
N ILE A 93 -2.35 -6.64 16.46
CA ILE A 93 -3.01 -5.39 16.87
C ILE A 93 -3.22 -4.49 15.65
N LEU A 94 -2.22 -4.38 14.77
CA LEU A 94 -2.32 -3.61 13.55
C LEU A 94 -3.45 -4.13 12.63
N ALA A 95 -3.57 -5.44 12.45
CA ALA A 95 -4.62 -6.05 11.63
C ALA A 95 -6.02 -5.75 12.18
N VAL A 96 -6.19 -5.83 13.51
CA VAL A 96 -7.47 -5.49 14.17
C VAL A 96 -7.80 -4.00 13.99
N LEU A 97 -6.83 -3.12 14.19
CA LEU A 97 -7.01 -1.68 14.00
C LEU A 97 -7.41 -1.36 12.54
N LEU A 98 -6.73 -1.98 11.57
CA LEU A 98 -7.05 -1.82 10.16
C LEU A 98 -8.43 -2.39 9.81
N ALA A 99 -8.83 -3.50 10.42
CA ALA A 99 -10.17 -4.06 10.21
C ALA A 99 -11.26 -3.08 10.66
N ILE A 100 -11.12 -2.53 11.88
CA ILE A 100 -12.06 -1.53 12.41
C ILE A 100 -12.07 -0.27 11.53
N TRP A 101 -10.90 0.23 11.14
CA TRP A 101 -10.77 1.39 10.27
C TRP A 101 -11.46 1.17 8.91
N ARG A 102 -11.29 -0.02 8.32
CA ARG A 102 -11.89 -0.38 7.03
C ARG A 102 -13.40 -0.56 7.11
N GLU A 103 -13.92 -1.06 8.23
CA GLU A 103 -15.35 -1.16 8.47
C GLU A 103 -15.97 0.24 8.54
N TRP A 104 -15.35 1.12 9.33
CA TRP A 104 -15.79 2.52 9.46
C TRP A 104 -15.77 3.29 8.13
N LEU A 105 -14.78 3.03 7.26
CA LEU A 105 -14.77 3.62 5.92
C LEU A 105 -15.89 3.06 5.01
N GLN A 106 -16.26 1.79 5.14
CA GLN A 106 -17.26 1.14 4.27
C GLN A 106 -18.68 1.62 4.54
N GLU A 107 -18.98 2.03 5.77
CA GLU A 107 -20.28 2.63 6.13
C GLU A 107 -20.63 3.86 5.26
N THR A 108 -19.62 4.57 4.71
CA THR A 108 -19.86 5.73 3.84
C THR A 108 -20.25 5.39 2.39
N THR A 109 -20.01 4.15 1.93
CA THR A 109 -20.22 3.77 0.51
C THR A 109 -21.54 3.03 0.27
N GLN A 110 -22.13 2.40 1.30
CA GLN A 110 -23.38 1.62 1.18
C GLN A 110 -24.62 2.49 0.89
N GLN A 111 -24.56 3.81 1.11
CA GLN A 111 -25.73 4.70 1.01
C GLN A 111 -26.05 5.16 -0.44
N ALA A 112 -25.20 4.85 -1.42
CA ALA A 112 -25.37 5.29 -2.81
C ALA A 112 -26.17 4.32 -3.71
N ASP A 113 -26.55 3.14 -3.20
CA ASP A 113 -27.32 2.13 -3.97
C ASP A 113 -28.78 1.96 -3.50
N ILE A 114 -29.24 2.79 -2.56
CA ILE A 114 -30.68 2.95 -2.29
C ILE A 114 -31.20 4.04 -3.23
N GLN A 115 -31.12 3.81 -4.54
CA GLN A 115 -32.00 4.48 -5.49
C GLN A 115 -33.33 3.72 -5.40
N PRO A 116 -34.38 4.25 -4.73
CA PRO A 116 -35.67 3.59 -4.77
C PRO A 116 -36.07 3.51 -6.24
N ALA A 117 -36.35 2.31 -6.73
CA ALA A 117 -37.08 2.11 -7.96
C ALA A 117 -38.34 2.96 -7.86
N LEU A 118 -38.32 4.14 -8.49
CA LEU A 118 -39.49 4.99 -8.52
C LEU A 118 -40.55 4.20 -9.28
N PRO A 119 -41.69 3.83 -8.67
CA PRO A 119 -42.88 3.71 -9.47
C PRO A 119 -43.17 5.15 -9.87
N PHE A 120 -42.63 5.57 -11.02
CA PHE A 120 -43.06 6.81 -11.63
C PHE A 120 -44.57 6.64 -11.78
N VAL A 121 -45.25 7.46 -11.02
CA VAL A 121 -46.69 7.61 -11.03
C VAL A 121 -47.02 8.08 -12.44
N ASP A 122 -47.44 7.15 -13.30
CA ASP A 122 -48.12 7.53 -14.53
C ASP A 122 -49.45 8.14 -14.12
N THR A 123 -49.38 9.46 -14.03
CA THR A 123 -50.42 10.42 -13.72
C THR A 123 -51.33 10.60 -14.95
N HIS A 124 -51.62 9.50 -15.66
CA HIS A 124 -52.67 9.47 -16.65
C HIS A 124 -53.98 9.12 -15.92
N GLN A 125 -54.72 10.12 -15.43
CA GLN A 125 -55.70 10.80 -16.28
C GLN A 125 -56.79 9.78 -16.68
N LYS A 126 -57.70 9.47 -15.76
CA LYS A 126 -58.93 10.25 -15.56
C LYS A 126 -59.77 10.34 -16.84
N HIS A 127 -60.33 9.23 -17.31
CA HIS A 127 -61.63 9.24 -17.99
C HIS A 127 -62.21 7.82 -18.05
N ASN A 128 -63.54 7.75 -17.98
CA ASN A 128 -64.37 6.58 -18.25
C ASN A 128 -64.72 5.65 -17.08
N SER A 129 -65.25 6.25 -16.01
CA SER A 129 -66.24 5.60 -15.13
C SER A 129 -67.63 6.15 -15.48
N SER A 130 -68.15 5.85 -16.67
CA SER A 130 -69.56 6.08 -17.00
C SER A 130 -69.93 5.29 -18.24
N ASP A 131 -70.28 4.02 -18.08
CA ASP A 131 -71.33 3.39 -18.90
C ASP A 131 -71.89 2.16 -18.15
N THR A 132 -72.91 2.49 -17.36
CA THR A 132 -74.12 1.74 -17.00
C THR A 132 -74.12 0.21 -16.86
N PRO A 133 -74.63 -0.32 -15.73
CA PRO A 133 -75.14 -1.68 -15.66
C PRO A 133 -76.56 -1.70 -16.26
N LYS A 134 -76.84 -2.53 -17.27
CA LYS A 134 -78.23 -2.90 -17.60
C LYS A 134 -78.34 -4.13 -18.53
N SER A 135 -79.22 -5.01 -18.06
CA SER A 135 -79.91 -6.16 -18.68
C SER A 135 -79.07 -7.33 -19.16
#